data_AF-A0A2R6IE19-F1
#
_entry.id   AF-A0A2R6IE19-F1
#
_cell.length_a   1.000
_cell.length_b   1.000
_cell.length_c   1.000
_cell.angle_alpha   90.00
_cell.angle_beta   90.00
_cell.angle_gamma   90.00
#
_symmetry.space_group_name_H-M   'P 1'
#
loop_
_entity.id
_entity.type
_entity.pdbx_description
1 polymer ?
#
loop_
_entity_poly.entity_id
_entity_poly.type
_entity_poly.pdbx_seq_one_letter_code
_entity_poly.pdbx_strand_id
1 'polypeptide(L)' 'MATERETVVEIAVSVVSVGLFIAVIVGIGSTYNSDGLTNAGALALIGAIAGFVVLMSLVAYFLAGR' A
#
# COMPACT_ATOMS: atom_id res chain seq x y z
N MET A 1 14.83 11.68 23.11
CA MET A 1 15.50 10.57 22.41
C MET A 1 14.39 9.60 22.05
N ALA A 2 14.06 9.45 20.76
CA ALA A 2 13.16 8.39 20.33
C ALA A 2 13.73 7.08 20.87
N THR A 3 12.91 6.31 21.57
CA THR A 3 13.36 5.00 22.05
C THR A 3 13.66 4.16 20.82
N GLU A 4 14.73 3.36 20.81
CA GLU A 4 15.10 2.52 19.65
C GLU A 4 13.91 1.72 19.09
N ARG A 5 12.95 1.38 19.97
CA ARG A 5 11.69 0.71 19.67
C ARG A 5 10.71 1.52 18.81
N GLU A 6 10.65 2.84 18.97
CA GLU A 6 9.73 3.73 18.25
C GLU A 6 10.17 3.90 16.79
N THR A 7 11.46 4.14 16.56
CA THR A 7 12.05 4.20 15.21
C THR A 7 11.89 2.87 14.47
N VAL A 8 12.08 1.74 15.16
CA VAL A 8 11.86 0.41 14.56
C VAL A 8 10.40 0.21 14.15
N VAL A 9 9.44 0.67 14.97
CA VAL A 9 8.00 0.56 14.65
C VAL A 9 7.65 1.43 13.44
N GLU A 10 8.15 2.65 13.37
CA GLU A 10 7.89 3.55 12.23
C GLU A 10 8.42 2.96 10.91
N ILE A 11 9.66 2.46 10.91
CA ILE A 11 10.25 1.79 9.75
C ILE A 11 9.44 0.54 9.39
N ALA A 12 9.08 -0.29 10.38
CA ALA A 12 8.31 -1.51 10.13
C ALA A 12 6.95 -1.20 9.50
N VAL A 13 6.26 -0.16 9.96
CA VAL A 13 4.97 0.28 9.41
C VAL A 13 5.12 0.74 7.96
N SER A 14 6.16 1.50 7.65
CA SER A 14 6.45 1.92 6.27
C SER A 14 6.71 0.73 5.35
N VAL A 15 7.59 -0.18 5.77
CA VAL A 15 7.94 -1.38 5.00
C VAL A 15 6.73 -2.29 4.77
N VAL A 16 5.92 -2.52 5.81
CA VAL A 16 4.70 -3.34 5.71
C VAL A 16 3.70 -2.70 4.74
N SER A 17 3.54 -1.38 4.80
CA SER A 17 2.59 -0.66 3.94
C SER A 17 3.01 -0.74 2.46
N VAL A 18 4.30 -0.56 2.17
CA VAL A 18 4.83 -0.73 0.80
C VAL A 18 4.70 -2.18 0.33
N GLY A 19 5.04 -3.15 1.19
CA GLY A 19 4.89 -4.58 0.87
C GLY A 19 3.46 -4.96 0.52
N LEU A 20 2.48 -4.43 1.27
CA LEU A 20 1.05 -4.64 1.01
C LEU A 20 0.65 -4.05 -0.35
N PHE A 21 1.12 -2.85 -0.68
CA PHE A 21 0.84 -2.24 -1.98
C PHE A 21 1.37 -3.05 -3.16
N ILE A 22 2.61 -3.54 -3.04
CA ILE A 22 3.22 -4.41 -4.05
C ILE A 22 2.38 -5.69 -4.21
N ALA A 23 1.96 -6.32 -3.11
CA ALA A 23 1.13 -7.52 -3.16
C ALA A 23 -0.21 -7.29 -3.90
N VAL A 24 -0.84 -6.13 -3.68
CA VAL A 24 -2.08 -5.75 -4.39
C VAL A 24 -1.82 -5.57 -5.89
N ILE A 25 -0.75 -4.86 -6.27
CA ILE A 25 -0.39 -4.69 -7.69
C ILE A 25 -0.13 -6.04 -8.35
N VAL A 26 0.63 -6.92 -7.70
CA VAL A 26 0.92 -8.26 -8.22
C VAL A 26 -0.36 -9.08 -8.37
N GLY A 27 -1.28 -9.02 -7.40
CA GLY A 27 -2.57 -9.70 -7.48
C GLY A 27 -3.47 -9.18 -8.61
N ILE A 28 -3.49 -7.87 -8.85
CA ILE A 28 -4.22 -7.28 -9.97
C ILE A 28 -3.55 -7.68 -11.29
N GLY A 29 -2.23 -7.62 -11.36
CA GLY A 29 -1.47 -8.06 -12.52
C GLY A 29 -1.75 -9.52 -12.85
N SER A 30 -1.65 -10.43 -11.89
CA SER A 30 -1.90 -11.87 -12.14
C SER A 30 -3.35 -12.18 -12.52
N THR A 31 -4.32 -11.42 -12.01
CA THR A 31 -5.75 -11.65 -12.27
C THR A 31 -6.21 -11.07 -13.61
N TYR A 32 -5.72 -9.88 -13.98
CA TYR A 32 -6.22 -9.11 -15.13
C TYR A 32 -5.29 -9.12 -16.36
N ASN A 33 -4.12 -9.76 -16.28
CA ASN A 33 -3.16 -9.88 -17.39
C ASN A 33 -3.46 -11.09 -18.29
N SER A 34 -4.67 -11.13 -18.87
CA SER A 34 -5.01 -12.04 -19.97
C SER A 34 -5.05 -11.22 -21.27
N ASP A 35 -4.02 -11.34 -22.10
CA ASP A 35 -3.82 -10.67 -23.41
C ASP A 35 -3.54 -9.15 -23.42
N GLY A 36 -3.23 -8.56 -22.26
CA GLY A 36 -2.89 -7.14 -22.12
C GLY A 36 -3.60 -6.52 -20.93
N LEU A 37 -3.33 -5.24 -20.64
CA LEU A 37 -4.06 -4.54 -19.58
C LEU A 37 -5.50 -4.29 -20.05
N THR A 38 -6.41 -5.17 -19.65
CA THR A 38 -7.84 -4.99 -19.92
C THR A 38 -8.33 -3.67 -19.30
N ASN A 39 -9.37 -3.05 -19.88
CA ASN A 39 -9.98 -1.84 -19.30
C ASN A 39 -10.36 -2.01 -17.82
N ALA A 40 -10.79 -3.23 -17.45
CA ALA A 40 -11.10 -3.58 -16.06
C ALA A 40 -9.84 -3.62 -15.18
N GLY A 41 -8.73 -4.19 -15.67
CA GLY A 41 -7.44 -4.19 -14.98
C GLY A 41 -6.87 -2.78 -14.78
N ALA A 42 -7.04 -1.89 -15.76
CA ALA A 42 -6.65 -0.49 -15.64
C ALA A 42 -7.44 0.25 -14.54
N LEU A 43 -8.76 0.05 -14.49
CA LEU A 43 -9.63 0.60 -13.43
C LEU A 43 -9.28 0.02 -12.05
N ALA A 44 -9.01 -1.28 -11.96
CA ALA A 44 -8.57 -1.93 -10.73
C ALA A 44 -7.23 -1.35 -10.24
N LEU A 45 -6.29 -1.09 -11.15
CA LEU A 45 -5.00 -0.48 -10.80
C LEU A 45 -5.16 0.94 -10.27
N ILE A 46 -6.01 1.76 -10.90
CA ILE A 46 -6.34 3.11 -10.40
C ILE A 46 -6.98 3.02 -9.01
N GLY A 47 -7.92 2.08 -8.80
CA GLY A 47 -8.53 1.83 -7.50
C GLY A 47 -7.51 1.42 -6.44
N ALA A 48 -6.53 0.58 -6.79
CA ALA A 48 -5.45 0.18 -5.89
C ALA A 48 -4.55 1.37 -5.49
N ILE A 49 -4.22 2.24 -6.44
CA ILE A 49 -3.45 3.46 -6.16
C ILE A 49 -4.24 4.38 -5.22
N ALA A 50 -5.52 4.63 -5.51
CA ALA A 50 -6.36 5.45 -4.65
C ALA A 50 -6.50 4.85 -3.25
N GLY A 51 -6.72 3.54 -3.15
CA GLY A 51 -6.77 2.81 -1.88
C GLY A 51 -5.46 2.89 -1.11
N PHE A 52 -4.32 2.83 -1.79
CA PHE A 52 -3.00 2.97 -1.16
C PHE A 52 -2.77 4.35 -0.56
N VAL A 53 -3.18 5.41 -1.26
CA VAL A 53 -3.12 6.79 -0.72
C VAL A 53 -3.98 6.91 0.53
N VAL A 54 -5.19 6.33 0.53
CA VAL A 54 -6.07 6.31 1.69
C VAL A 54 -5.44 5.52 2.85
N LEU A 55 -4.88 4.34 2.57
CA LEU A 55 -4.18 3.53 3.56
C LEU A 55 -3.05 4.31 4.21
N MET A 56 -2.17 4.93 3.41
CA MET A 56 -1.06 5.72 3.92
C MET A 56 -1.53 6.94 4.71
N SER A 57 -2.64 7.55 4.31
CA SER A 57 -3.26 8.65 5.07
C SER A 57 -3.77 8.19 6.43
N LEU A 58 -4.41 7.01 6.50
CA LEU A 58 -4.85 6.40 7.75
C LEU A 58 -3.68 6.01 8.64
N VAL A 59 -2.61 5.45 8.05
CA VAL A 59 -1.37 5.11 8.77
C VAL A 59 -0.72 6.37 9.35
N ALA A 60 -0.59 7.43 8.57
CA ALA A 60 -0.05 8.70 9.03
C ALA A 60 -0.89 9.31 10.15
N TYR A 61 -2.21 9.30 10.01
CA TYR A 61 -3.13 9.77 11.05
C TYR A 61 -3.00 8.95 12.35
N PHE A 62 -2.92 7.63 12.23
CA PHE A 62 -2.77 6.70 13.34
C PHE A 62 -1.43 6.84 14.07
N LEU A 63 -0.36 7.16 13.34
CA LEU A 63 0.95 7.45 13.91
C LEU A 63 1.00 8.83 14.56
N ALA A 64 0.39 9.84 13.94
CA ALA A 64 0.33 11.20 14.48
C ALA A 64 -0.56 11.33 15.73
N GLY A 65 -1.56 10.45 15.88
CA GLY A 65 -2.41 10.37 17.07
C GLY A 65 -1.81 9.59 18.24
N ARG A 66 -0.59 9.05 18.10
CA ARG A 66 0.19 8.40 19.15
C ARG A 66 1.32 9.30 19.62
#